data_AF-Q9KX35-F1
#
_entry.id   AF-Q9KX35-F1
#
_cell.length_a   1.000
_cell.length_b   1.000
_cell.length_c   1.000
_cell.angle_alpha   90.00
_cell.angle_beta   90.00
_cell.angle_gamma   90.00
#
_symmetry.space_group_name_H-M   'P 1'
#
loop_
_entity.id
_entity.type
_entity.pdbx_description
1 polymer ?
#
loop_
_entity_poly.entity_id
_entity_poly.type
_entity_poly.pdbx_seq_one_letter_code
_entity_poly.pdbx_strand_id
1 'polypeptide(L)'
;MWDAKRRVLKIKSLKHGIIQDKRGNVMRAVFGMDVSKTSSEVAILVNGEKVHGYTILNDAIGFNRLLGDLKTVHNPEIIFEATGVYSRRLQAFLEESGYAYIRLAIGQSASS
;
A
#
# COMPACT_ATOMS: atom_id res chain seq x y z
N MET A 1 16.67 10.64 25.78
CA MET A 1 15.24 10.39 25.50
C MET A 1 14.97 10.71 24.03
N TRP A 2 15.36 9.81 23.13
CA TRP A 2 15.01 9.80 21.71
C TRP A 2 14.80 8.33 21.32
N ASP A 3 13.78 8.08 20.53
CA ASP A 3 12.83 6.99 20.68
C ASP A 3 13.39 5.57 20.43
N ALA A 4 13.40 4.73 21.48
CA ALA A 4 13.79 3.33 21.42
C ALA A 4 12.77 2.44 20.66
N LYS A 5 11.63 2.97 20.19
CA LYS A 5 10.65 2.23 19.39
C LYS A 5 11.05 1.99 17.93
N ARG A 6 12.11 2.62 17.41
CA ARG A 6 12.65 2.33 16.06
C ARG A 6 13.41 1.00 15.94
N ARG A 7 13.60 0.23 17.03
CA ARG A 7 14.51 -0.94 17.07
C ARG A 7 13.88 -2.32 16.83
N VAL A 8 12.57 -2.43 16.58
CA VAL A 8 11.91 -3.75 16.50
C VAL A 8 11.71 -4.29 15.08
N LEU A 9 11.64 -3.44 14.07
CA LEU A 9 11.72 -3.88 12.66
C LEU A 9 13.20 -4.02 12.30
N LYS A 10 13.78 -5.13 12.75
CA LYS A 10 15.19 -5.45 12.60
C LYS A 10 15.52 -5.53 11.12
N ILE A 11 16.36 -4.60 10.67
CA ILE A 11 16.99 -4.44 9.34
C ILE A 11 17.44 -5.74 8.66
N LYS A 12 17.58 -6.87 9.38
CA LYS A 12 17.83 -8.20 8.82
C LYS A 12 16.73 -8.72 7.87
N SER A 13 15.47 -8.28 8.03
CA SER A 13 14.33 -8.72 7.19
C SER A 13 14.36 -8.16 5.76
N LEU A 14 15.05 -7.04 5.55
CA LEU A 14 15.06 -6.31 4.27
C LEU A 14 15.90 -6.98 3.16
N LYS A 15 16.71 -8.00 3.49
CA LYS A 15 17.54 -8.69 2.48
C LYS A 15 16.76 -9.63 1.55
N HIS A 16 15.50 -9.95 1.87
CA HIS A 16 14.66 -10.84 1.05
C HIS A 16 13.25 -10.28 0.76
N GLY A 17 12.98 -9.00 1.08
CA GLY A 17 11.65 -8.40 0.84
C GLY A 17 10.52 -8.99 1.70
N ILE A 18 10.84 -9.66 2.81
CA ILE A 18 9.84 -10.23 3.72
C ILE A 18 9.90 -9.44 5.02
N ILE A 19 8.84 -8.71 5.38
CA ILE A 19 8.68 -8.22 6.75
C ILE A 19 8.29 -9.42 7.63
N GLN A 20 9.18 -9.81 8.54
CA GLN A 20 8.94 -10.84 9.54
C GLN A 20 8.93 -10.22 10.93
N ASP A 21 8.09 -10.75 11.83
CA ASP A 21 8.13 -10.37 13.23
C ASP A 21 9.41 -10.90 13.91
N LYS A 22 9.61 -10.56 15.19
CA LYS A 22 10.77 -11.03 15.98
C LYS A 22 10.88 -12.56 16.09
N ARG A 23 9.82 -13.30 15.77
CA ARG A 23 9.70 -14.76 15.84
C ARG A 23 9.82 -15.42 14.47
N GLY A 24 9.99 -14.65 13.39
CA GLY A 24 10.12 -15.15 12.02
C GLY A 24 8.79 -15.35 11.29
N ASN A 25 7.66 -14.92 11.87
CA ASN A 25 6.37 -15.02 11.19
C ASN A 25 6.27 -13.96 10.10
N VAL A 26 5.82 -14.35 8.91
CA VAL A 26 5.50 -13.42 7.83
C VAL A 26 4.39 -12.48 8.32
N MET A 27 4.68 -11.18 8.30
CA MET A 27 3.71 -10.17 8.73
C MET A 27 2.79 -9.81 7.56
N ARG A 28 1.48 -9.80 7.80
CA ARG A 28 0.49 -9.39 6.80
C ARG A 28 0.57 -7.88 6.63
N ALA A 29 0.79 -7.41 5.41
CA ALA A 29 0.85 -5.99 5.06
C ALA A 29 -0.34 -5.59 4.18
N VAL A 30 -1.05 -4.54 4.58
CA VAL A 30 -2.18 -3.98 3.83
C VAL A 30 -1.88 -2.52 3.49
N PHE A 31 -2.07 -2.16 2.23
CA PHE A 31 -2.01 -0.80 1.71
C PHE A 31 -3.44 -0.35 1.43
N GLY A 32 -4.00 0.42 2.35
CA GLY A 32 -5.29 1.10 2.18
C GLY A 32 -5.08 2.44 1.51
N MET A 33 -5.82 2.75 0.45
CA MET A 33 -5.71 4.03 -0.24
C MET A 33 -7.06 4.71 -0.44
N ASP A 34 -7.10 6.02 -0.21
CA ASP A 34 -8.20 6.88 -0.63
C ASP A 34 -7.75 7.68 -1.86
N VAL A 35 -8.37 7.41 -3.01
CA VAL A 35 -7.93 7.89 -4.32
C VAL A 35 -8.80 9.07 -4.75
N SER A 36 -8.17 10.25 -4.82
CA SER A 36 -8.76 11.46 -5.39
C SER A 36 -8.25 11.73 -6.81
N LYS A 37 -8.68 12.84 -7.42
CA LYS A 37 -8.29 13.20 -8.80
C LYS A 37 -6.78 13.39 -8.98
N THR A 38 -6.12 14.11 -8.07
CA THR A 38 -4.73 14.55 -8.24
C THR A 38 -3.76 13.82 -7.33
N SER A 39 -4.24 13.31 -6.21
CA SER A 39 -3.42 12.68 -5.18
C SER A 39 -4.17 11.54 -4.50
N SER A 40 -3.45 10.67 -3.82
CA SER A 40 -4.04 9.60 -3.02
C SER A 40 -3.41 9.57 -1.64
N GLU A 41 -4.23 9.39 -0.62
CA GLU A 41 -3.74 9.05 0.71
C GLU A 41 -3.44 7.55 0.76
N VAL A 42 -2.33 7.19 1.39
CA VAL A 42 -1.88 5.82 1.59
C VAL A 42 -1.76 5.58 3.08
N ALA A 43 -2.37 4.51 3.58
CA ALA A 43 -2.18 3.98 4.92
C ALA A 43 -1.59 2.57 4.83
N ILE A 44 -0.49 2.35 5.56
CA ILE A 44 0.18 1.05 5.62
C ILE A 44 -0.12 0.43 6.97
N LEU A 45 -0.78 -0.73 6.94
CA LEU A 45 -1.07 -1.53 8.11
C LEU A 45 -0.22 -2.79 8.08
N VAL A 46 0.32 -3.16 9.25
CA VAL A 46 1.04 -4.42 9.45
C VAL A 46 0.37 -5.15 10.60
N ASN A 47 -0.12 -6.37 10.34
CA ASN A 47 -0.92 -7.17 11.29
C ASN A 47 -2.12 -6.39 11.88
N GLY A 48 -2.75 -5.54 11.06
CA GLY A 48 -3.91 -4.74 11.47
C GLY A 48 -3.57 -3.43 12.20
N GLU A 49 -2.31 -3.17 12.53
CA GLU A 49 -1.89 -1.90 13.13
C GLU A 49 -1.36 -0.95 12.06
N LYS A 50 -1.86 0.30 12.06
CA LYS A 50 -1.32 1.35 11.18
C LYS A 50 0.10 1.71 11.60
N VAL A 51 1.07 1.40 10.76
CA VAL A 51 2.50 1.68 11.01
C VAL A 51 3.00 2.93 10.29
N HIS A 52 2.35 3.30 9.17
CA HIS A 52 2.71 4.47 8.40
C HIS A 52 1.54 5.03 7.58
N GLY A 53 1.71 6.25 7.06
CA GLY A 53 0.82 6.82 6.06
C GLY A 53 1.39 8.09 5.46
N TYR A 54 1.00 8.37 4.22
CA TYR A 54 1.47 9.52 3.44
C TYR A 54 0.55 9.78 2.25
N THR A 55 0.72 10.94 1.62
CA THR A 55 0.05 11.29 0.37
C THR A 55 1.02 11.10 -0.81
N ILE A 56 0.52 10.57 -1.92
CA ILE A 56 1.22 10.52 -3.22
C ILE A 56 0.47 11.34 -4.26
N LEU A 57 1.18 11.87 -5.24
CA LEU A 57 0.56 12.36 -6.47
C LEU A 57 0.14 11.17 -7.34
N ASN A 58 -0.93 11.34 -8.12
CA ASN A 58 -1.41 10.31 -9.05
C ASN A 58 -0.66 10.42 -10.40
N ASP A 59 0.66 10.37 -10.31
CA ASP A 59 1.61 10.43 -11.41
C ASP A 59 2.76 9.42 -11.20
N ALA A 60 3.69 9.37 -12.16
CA ALA A 60 4.80 8.43 -12.13
C ALA A 60 5.70 8.59 -10.90
N ILE A 61 5.86 9.81 -10.37
CA ILE A 61 6.72 10.05 -9.20
C ILE A 61 6.05 9.46 -7.95
N GLY A 62 4.77 9.75 -7.75
CA GLY A 62 4.00 9.20 -6.64
C GLY A 62 3.87 7.67 -6.70
N PHE A 63 3.65 7.11 -7.89
CA PHE A 63 3.55 5.67 -8.08
C PHE A 63 4.88 4.94 -7.87
N ASN A 64 6.01 5.51 -8.30
CA ASN A 64 7.33 4.93 -8.00
C ASN A 64 7.65 4.94 -6.50
N ARG A 65 7.18 5.96 -5.77
CA ARG A 65 7.27 5.96 -4.30
C ARG A 65 6.47 4.81 -3.69
N LEU A 66 5.21 4.62 -4.13
CA LEU A 66 4.38 3.49 -3.70
C LEU A 66 5.03 2.14 -4.03
N LEU A 67 5.61 1.99 -5.23
CA LEU A 67 6.33 0.77 -5.64
C LEU A 67 7.48 0.42 -4.70
N GLY A 68 8.22 1.45 -4.25
CA GLY A 68 9.31 1.30 -3.31
C GLY A 68 8.84 0.60 -2.03
N ASP A 69 7.71 1.04 -1.48
CA ASP A 69 7.15 0.45 -0.26
C ASP A 69 6.54 -0.94 -0.52
N LEU A 70 5.81 -1.13 -1.63
CA LEU A 70 5.24 -2.43 -1.99
C LEU A 70 6.31 -3.54 -2.11
N LYS A 71 7.52 -3.20 -2.59
CA LYS A 71 8.66 -4.14 -2.69
C LYS A 71 9.29 -4.49 -1.35
N THR A 72 9.01 -3.74 -0.28
CA THR A 72 9.57 -4.02 1.05
C THR A 72 8.81 -5.12 1.79
N VAL A 73 7.61 -5.47 1.30
CA VAL A 73 6.73 -6.45 1.93
C VAL A 73 6.46 -7.62 1.00
N HIS A 74 6.19 -8.78 1.59
CA HIS A 74 5.88 -9.99 0.83
C HIS A 74 4.37 -10.10 0.65
N ASN A 75 3.92 -10.28 -0.60
CA ASN A 75 2.52 -10.46 -0.96
C ASN A 75 1.59 -9.38 -0.35
N PRO A 76 1.81 -8.09 -0.65
CA PRO A 76 0.97 -7.00 -0.13
C PRO A 76 -0.48 -7.16 -0.56
N GLU A 77 -1.40 -6.87 0.35
CA GLU A 77 -2.79 -6.65 0.02
C GLU A 77 -3.02 -5.17 -0.28
N ILE A 78 -3.56 -4.86 -1.45
CA ILE A 78 -3.84 -3.48 -1.88
C ILE A 78 -5.33 -3.29 -1.96
N ILE A 79 -5.85 -2.34 -1.21
CA ILE A 79 -7.27 -1.98 -1.18
C ILE A 79 -7.36 -0.48 -1.39
N PHE A 80 -8.18 -0.03 -2.33
CA PHE A 80 -8.40 1.40 -2.50
C PHE A 80 -9.85 1.74 -2.77
N GLU A 81 -10.25 2.89 -2.25
CA GLU A 81 -11.51 3.53 -2.57
C GLU A 81 -11.30 4.56 -3.67
N ALA A 82 -12.16 4.56 -4.69
CA ALA A 82 -12.11 5.56 -5.75
C ALA A 82 -13.46 5.81 -6.42
N THR A 83 -13.81 7.08 -6.56
CA THR A 83 -15.00 7.51 -7.31
C THR A 83 -14.70 7.73 -8.79
N GLY A 84 -15.57 7.23 -9.66
CA GLY A 84 -15.50 7.47 -11.11
C GLY A 84 -14.21 7.00 -11.77
N VAL A 85 -13.59 7.86 -12.58
CA VAL A 85 -12.44 7.53 -13.44
C VAL A 85 -11.09 7.78 -12.80
N TYR A 86 -11.04 8.32 -11.58
CA TYR A 86 -9.79 8.78 -10.96
C TYR A 86 -8.83 7.66 -10.56
N SER A 87 -9.33 6.41 -10.42
CA SER A 87 -8.49 5.24 -10.20
C SER A 87 -7.73 4.72 -11.41
N ARG A 88 -8.09 5.12 -12.65
CA ARG A 88 -7.58 4.47 -13.87
C ARG A 88 -6.05 4.44 -13.95
N ARG A 89 -5.39 5.54 -13.56
CA ARG A 89 -3.91 5.63 -13.59
C ARG A 89 -3.27 4.73 -12.55
N LEU A 90 -3.84 4.66 -11.34
CA LEU A 90 -3.38 3.77 -10.28
C LEU A 90 -3.60 2.31 -10.67
N GLN A 91 -4.76 1.98 -11.23
CA GLN A 91 -5.10 0.63 -11.70
C GLN A 91 -4.11 0.15 -12.78
N ALA A 92 -3.90 0.95 -13.83
CA ALA A 92 -2.95 0.62 -14.89
C ALA A 92 -1.54 0.41 -14.32
N PHE A 93 -1.08 1.29 -13.42
CA PHE A 93 0.21 1.14 -12.77
C PHE A 93 0.33 -0.15 -11.95
N LEU A 94 -0.69 -0.53 -11.18
CA LEU A 94 -0.69 -1.76 -10.38
C LEU A 94 -0.71 -3.00 -11.27
N GLU A 95 -1.51 -2.99 -12.34
CA GLU A 95 -1.60 -4.08 -13.33
C GLU A 95 -0.26 -4.27 -14.06
N GLU A 96 0.34 -3.19 -14.56
CA GLU A 96 1.67 -3.20 -15.18
C GLU A 96 2.77 -3.66 -14.23
N SER A 97 2.62 -3.38 -12.93
CA SER A 97 3.56 -3.80 -11.89
C SER A 97 3.29 -5.21 -11.35
N GLY A 98 2.25 -5.90 -11.83
CA GLY A 98 1.90 -7.27 -11.43
C GLY A 98 1.26 -7.40 -10.05
N TYR A 99 0.63 -6.34 -9.54
CA TYR A 99 -0.06 -6.36 -8.24
C TYR A 99 -1.58 -6.50 -8.41
N ALA A 100 -2.14 -7.49 -7.71
CA ALA A 100 -3.58 -7.59 -7.52
C ALA A 100 -4.08 -6.52 -6.54
N TYR A 101 -5.32 -6.08 -6.73
CA TYR A 101 -5.95 -5.07 -5.86
C TYR A 101 -7.46 -5.30 -5.73
N ILE A 102 -8.02 -4.76 -4.65
CA ILE A 102 -9.46 -4.63 -4.47
C ILE A 102 -9.82 -3.15 -4.59
N ARG A 103 -10.71 -2.84 -5.52
CA ARG A 103 -11.30 -1.50 -5.65
C ARG A 103 -12.65 -1.46 -4.95
N LEU A 104 -12.81 -0.52 -4.03
CA LEU A 104 -14.09 -0.12 -3.46
C LEU A 104 -14.63 1.06 -4.28
N ALA A 105 -15.86 0.95 -4.78
CA ALA A 105 -16.51 2.02 -5.52
C ALA A 105 -17.88 2.29 -4.91
N ILE A 106 -18.17 3.56 -4.63
CA ILE A 106 -19.51 4.00 -4.27
C ILE A 106 -20.24 4.36 -5.57
N GLY A 107 -21.31 3.63 -5.92
CA GLY A 107 -22.27 4.04 -6.96
C GLY A 107 -22.11 3.44 -8.37
N GLN A 108 -21.88 2.13 -8.51
CA GLN A 108 -22.33 1.40 -9.70
C GLN A 108 -23.58 0.63 -9.30
N SER A 109 -24.76 1.23 -9.48
CA SER A 109 -25.97 0.44 -9.65
C SER A 109 -25.68 -0.52 -10.80
N ALA A 110 -25.74 -1.82 -10.54
CA ALA A 110 -25.77 -2.82 -11.60
C ALA A 110 -26.89 -2.43 -12.57
N SER A 111 -26.53 -1.85 -13.72
CA SER A 111 -27.44 -1.82 -14.85
C SER A 111 -27.47 -3.25 -15.37
N SER A 112 -28.57 -3.92 -15.03
CA SER A 112 -29.10 -5.16 -15.61
C SER A 112 -28.96 -5.21 -17.13
#